data_AF-A0A822BR24-F1
#
_entry.id   AF-A0A822BR24-F1
#
_cell.length_a   1.000
_cell.length_b   1.000
_cell.length_c   1.000
_cell.angle_alpha   90.00
_cell.angle_beta   90.00
_cell.angle_gamma   90.00
#
_symmetry.space_group_name_H-M   'P 1'
#
loop_
_entity.id
_entity.type
_entity.pdbx_description
1 polymer ?
#
loop_
_entity_poly.entity_id
_entity_poly.type
_entity_poly.pdbx_seq_one_letter_code
_entity_poly.pdbx_strand_id
1 'polypeptide(L)' 'TNQSTISGCFFHLQQSIQRKVQELGLKTNYEQDPVFAHHVNKIAALAFIPLNDVGQGFDDLFNSLPPILHPLLNYFEDT' A
#
# COMPACT_ATOMS: atom_id res chain seq x y z
N THR A 1 7.59 -31.81 -0.26
CA THR A 1 7.90 -30.42 0.14
C THR A 1 6.78 -29.56 -0.39
N ASN A 2 5.98 -28.94 0.49
CA ASN A 2 4.80 -28.17 0.09
C ASN A 2 5.21 -27.02 -0.85
N GLN A 3 4.90 -27.16 -2.13
CA GLN A 3 5.03 -26.09 -3.10
C GLN A 3 3.72 -25.31 -3.05
N SER A 4 3.74 -24.18 -2.36
CA SER A 4 2.64 -23.22 -2.42
C SER A 4 2.63 -22.62 -3.82
N THR A 5 1.54 -22.79 -4.56
CA THR A 5 1.23 -22.01 -5.76
C THR A 5 1.11 -20.55 -5.31
N ILE A 6 2.12 -19.71 -5.54
CA ILE A 6 2.12 -18.32 -5.07
C ILE A 6 1.12 -17.52 -5.93
N SER A 7 -0.13 -17.42 -5.50
CA SER A 7 -0.98 -16.28 -5.86
C SER A 7 -0.78 -15.23 -4.76
N GLY A 8 -0.12 -14.11 -5.07
CA GLY A 8 0.13 -12.94 -4.20
C GLY A 8 0.00 -13.13 -2.68
N CYS A 9 1.12 -13.15 -1.94
CA CYS A 9 1.07 -13.20 -0.47
C CYS A 9 1.04 -11.80 0.14
N PHE A 10 0.04 -11.51 0.99
CA PHE A 10 -0.09 -10.22 1.69
C PHE A 10 1.16 -9.86 2.51
N PHE A 11 1.84 -10.86 3.08
CA PHE A 11 3.10 -10.63 3.80
C PHE A 11 4.19 -10.02 2.90
N HIS A 12 4.37 -10.53 1.68
CA HIS A 12 5.36 -10.00 0.74
C HIS A 12 4.95 -8.64 0.16
N LEU A 13 3.65 -8.40 0.01
CA LEU A 13 3.11 -7.09 -0.35
C LEU A 13 3.45 -6.06 0.74
N GLN A 14 3.17 -6.38 2.00
CA GLN A 14 3.50 -5.50 3.13
C GLN A 14 5.00 -5.19 3.20
N GLN A 15 5.86 -6.19 2.97
CA GLN A 15 7.31 -5.96 2.91
C GLN A 15 7.70 -5.03 1.76
N SER A 16 7.05 -5.13 0.60
CA SER A 16 7.34 -4.27 -0.54
C SER A 16 6.90 -2.82 -0.32
N ILE A 17 5.72 -2.63 0.29
CA ILE A 17 5.25 -1.32 0.72
C ILE A 17 6.23 -0.72 1.74
N GLN A 18 6.68 -1.49 2.73
CA GLN A 18 7.63 -0.99 3.74
C GLN A 18 8.99 -0.61 3.14
N ARG A 19 9.51 -1.36 2.16
CA ARG A 19 10.72 -0.94 1.43
C ARG A 19 10.48 0.37 0.70
N LYS A 20 9.36 0.51 0.00
CA LYS A 20 9.05 1.75 -0.73
C LYS A 20 8.89 2.95 0.22
N VAL A 21 8.24 2.77 1.38
CA VAL A 21 8.16 3.80 2.43
C VAL A 21 9.55 4.28 2.86
N GLN A 22 10.51 3.36 2.99
CA GLN A 22 11.91 3.71 3.33
C GLN A 22 12.60 4.43 2.18
N GLU A 23 12.45 3.96 0.95
CA GLU A 23 13.01 4.59 -0.26
C GLU A 23 12.50 6.03 -0.46
N LEU A 24 11.25 6.30 -0.09
CA LEU A 24 10.65 7.63 -0.14
C LEU A 24 11.04 8.54 1.04
N GLY A 25 11.86 8.05 1.99
CA GLY A 25 12.25 8.81 3.18
C GLY A 25 11.13 8.95 4.24
N LEU A 26 10.06 8.16 4.12
CA LEU A 26 8.84 8.28 4.95
C LEU A 26 8.87 7.39 6.20
N LYS A 27 9.99 6.71 6.46
CA LYS A 27 10.14 5.78 7.60
C LYS A 27 9.78 6.44 8.93
N THR A 28 10.29 7.64 9.18
CA THR A 28 10.04 8.36 10.44
C THR A 28 8.56 8.70 10.61
N ASN A 29 7.90 9.19 9.55
CA ASN A 29 6.45 9.44 9.58
C ASN A 29 5.68 8.16 9.88
N TYR A 30 6.01 7.07 9.20
CA TYR A 30 5.36 5.78 9.41
C TYR A 30 5.54 5.22 10.84
N GLU A 31 6.72 5.39 11.45
CA GLU A 31 7.01 4.86 12.78
C GLU A 31 6.47 5.74 13.92
N GLN A 32 6.33 7.05 13.69
CA GLN A 32 6.02 8.02 14.75
C GLN A 32 4.60 8.59 14.67
N ASP A 33 3.93 8.48 13.53
CA ASP A 33 2.57 8.98 13.32
C ASP A 33 1.61 7.80 13.00
N PRO A 34 0.78 7.38 13.96
CA PRO A 34 -0.20 6.32 13.75
C PRO A 34 -1.23 6.61 12.66
N VAL A 35 -1.56 7.89 12.42
CA VAL A 35 -2.48 8.30 11.35
C VAL A 35 -1.80 8.11 10.00
N PHE A 36 -0.52 8.49 9.89
CA PHE A 36 0.28 8.23 8.70
C PHE A 36 0.42 6.73 8.42
N ALA A 37 0.72 5.93 9.45
CA ALA A 37 0.79 4.48 9.34
C ALA A 37 -0.56 3.88 8.88
N HIS A 38 -1.68 4.41 9.38
CA HIS A 38 -3.01 4.00 8.96
C HIS A 38 -3.26 4.30 7.47
N HIS A 39 -2.84 5.46 6.97
CA HIS A 39 -2.92 5.77 5.54
C HIS A 39 -2.08 4.82 4.67
N VAL A 40 -0.87 4.47 5.11
CA VAL A 40 -0.05 3.45 4.43
C VAL A 40 -0.73 2.08 4.41
N ASN A 41 -1.37 1.69 5.52
CA ASN A 41 -2.11 0.43 5.60
C ASN A 41 -3.36 0.42 4.70
N LYS A 42 -4.01 1.57 4.51
CA LYS A 42 -5.11 1.69 3.54
C LYS A 42 -4.66 1.41 2.11
N ILE A 43 -3.45 1.83 1.73
CA ILE A 43 -2.87 1.50 0.42
C ILE A 43 -2.70 -0.01 0.29
N ALA A 44 -2.16 -0.68 1.32
CA ALA A 44 -2.05 -2.14 1.33
C ALA A 44 -3.41 -2.86 1.24
N ALA A 45 -4.47 -2.26 1.77
CA ALA A 45 -5.81 -2.83 1.79
C ALA A 45 -6.48 -2.88 0.42
N LEU A 46 -6.00 -2.11 -0.57
CA LEU A 46 -6.49 -2.16 -1.96
C LEU A 46 -6.39 -3.56 -2.56
N ALA A 47 -5.42 -4.38 -2.11
CA ALA A 47 -5.26 -5.77 -2.55
C ALA A 47 -6.45 -6.68 -2.21
N PHE A 48 -7.37 -6.24 -1.36
CA PHE A 48 -8.57 -6.98 -0.96
C PHE A 48 -9.86 -6.43 -1.58
N ILE A 49 -9.78 -5.37 -2.38
CA ILE A 49 -10.94 -4.83 -3.09
C ILE A 49 -11.26 -5.71 -4.31
N PRO A 50 -12.53 -6.05 -4.58
CA PRO A 50 -12.92 -6.75 -5.80
C PRO A 50 -12.47 -6.00 -7.06
N LEU A 51 -12.09 -6.72 -8.11
CA LEU A 51 -11.59 -6.12 -9.36
C LEU A 51 -12.54 -5.08 -9.99
N ASN A 52 -13.86 -5.26 -9.82
CA ASN A 52 -14.85 -4.32 -10.34
C ASN A 52 -14.87 -2.98 -9.57
N ASP A 53 -14.41 -3.00 -8.32
CA ASP A 53 -14.48 -1.85 -7.40
C ASP A 53 -13.11 -1.22 -7.16
N VAL A 54 -12.02 -1.88 -7.58
CA VAL A 54 -10.64 -1.46 -7.29
C VAL A 54 -10.33 -0.07 -7.84
N GLY A 55 -10.81 0.27 -9.04
CA GLY A 55 -10.61 1.59 -9.64
C GLY A 55 -11.22 2.72 -8.78
N GLN A 56 -12.46 2.54 -8.33
CA GLN A 56 -13.10 3.48 -7.41
C GLN A 56 -12.36 3.55 -6.07
N GLY A 57 -11.90 2.40 -5.56
CA GLY A 57 -11.09 2.34 -4.34
C GLY A 57 -9.79 3.14 -4.44
N PHE A 58 -9.13 3.12 -5.60
CA PHE A 58 -7.97 3.96 -5.89
C PHE A 58 -8.33 5.44 -5.90
N ASP A 59 -9.38 5.84 -6.62
CA ASP A 59 -9.81 7.25 -6.70
C ASP A 59 -10.19 7.81 -5.33
N ASP A 60 -10.95 7.07 -4.54
CA ASP A 60 -11.35 7.45 -3.18
C ASP A 60 -10.14 7.62 -2.27
N LEU A 61 -9.16 6.72 -2.40
CA LEU A 61 -7.94 6.78 -1.62
C LEU A 61 -7.05 7.95 -2.08
N PHE A 62 -6.87 8.15 -3.37
CA PHE A 62 -6.10 9.26 -3.93
C PHE A 62 -6.59 10.63 -3.41
N ASN A 63 -7.92 10.82 -3.38
CA ASN A 63 -8.55 12.06 -2.91
C ASN A 63 -8.48 12.26 -1.39
N SER A 64 -8.37 11.18 -0.62
CA SER A 64 -8.34 11.24 0.86
C SER A 64 -6.93 11.16 1.46
N LEU A 65 -5.94 10.73 0.68
CA LEU A 65 -4.56 10.63 1.13
C LEU A 65 -3.84 11.99 1.16
N PRO A 66 -2.96 12.21 2.16
CA PRO A 66 -1.95 13.25 2.09
C PRO A 66 -1.13 13.16 0.78
N PRO A 67 -0.87 14.26 0.06
CA PRO A 67 -0.14 14.21 -1.22
C PRO A 67 1.25 13.57 -1.15
N ILE A 68 1.89 13.63 0.01
CA ILE A 68 3.18 12.95 0.27
C ILE A 68 3.12 11.42 0.10
N LEU A 69 1.93 10.82 0.16
CA LEU A 69 1.69 9.39 -0.05
C LEU A 69 1.30 9.02 -1.48
N HIS A 70 1.03 9.99 -2.36
CA HIS A 70 0.71 9.72 -3.77
C HIS A 70 1.81 8.90 -4.49
N PRO A 71 3.12 9.14 -4.28
CA PRO A 71 4.15 8.29 -4.88
C PRO A 71 4.10 6.83 -4.41
N LEU A 72 3.65 6.59 -3.18
CA LEU A 72 3.47 5.23 -2.66
C LEU A 72 2.22 4.56 -3.23
N LEU A 73 1.13 5.32 -3.41
CA LEU A 73 -0.09 4.84 -4.06
C LEU A 73 0.17 4.47 -5.53
N ASN A 74 0.87 5.34 -6.27
CA ASN A 74 1.24 5.06 -7.66
C ASN A 74 2.14 3.84 -7.78
N TYR A 75 3.12 3.68 -6.88
CA TYR A 75 3.93 2.46 -6.83
C TYR A 75 3.09 1.19 -6.66
N PHE A 76 2.03 1.26 -5.83
CA PHE A 76 1.12 0.13 -5.63
C PHE A 76 0.30 -0.18 -6.89
N GLU A 77 -0.11 0.84 -7.66
CA GLU A 77 -0.81 0.67 -8.94
C GLU A 77 0.09 0.05 -10.03
N ASP A 78 1.38 0.42 -10.05
CA ASP A 78 2.36 -0.02 -11.04
C ASP A 78 2.95 -1.43 -10.79
N THR A 79 2.63 -2.08 -9.67
CA THR A 79 3.20 -3.39 -9.25
C THR A 79 2.26 -4.55 -9.51
#